data_AF-A0A426XP35-F1
#
_entry.id   AF-A0A426XP35-F1
#
_cell.length_a   1.000
_cell.length_b   1.000
_cell.length_c   1.000
_cell.angle_alpha   90.00
_cell.angle_beta   90.00
_cell.angle_gamma   90.00
#
_symmetry.space_group_name_H-M   'P 1'
#
loop_
_entity.id
_entity.type
_entity.pdbx_description
1 polymer ?
#
loop_
_entity_poly.entity_id
_entity_poly.type
_entity_poly.pdbx_seq_one_letter_code
_entity_poly.pdbx_strand_id
1 'polypeptide(L)' 'MKWEVKSPVTGMEYSSPLQWRSRGKVVIAGSEAISLWDVNSLTPQPLLSVTCAGKKVHSLHVNNTDAELGGGVRRR' A
#
# COMPACT_ATOMS: atom_id res chain seq x y z
N MET A 1 34.86 2.13 -16.84
CA MET A 1 34.07 2.47 -15.63
C MET A 1 32.89 1.49 -15.57
N LYS A 2 32.94 0.52 -14.65
CA LYS A 2 31.92 -0.53 -14.53
C LYS A 2 31.09 -0.20 -13.27
N TRP A 3 29.86 0.24 -13.46
CA TRP A 3 28.93 0.48 -12.35
C TRP A 3 28.34 -0.87 -11.93
N GLU A 4 29.04 -1.58 -11.05
CA GLU A 4 28.46 -2.74 -10.36
C GLU A 4 27.45 -2.23 -9.34
N VAL A 5 26.19 -2.10 -9.75
CA VAL A 5 25.08 -1.85 -8.84
C VAL A 5 24.90 -3.13 -8.01
N LYS A 6 25.52 -3.17 -6.84
CA LYS A 6 25.24 -4.18 -5.81
C LYS A 6 23.77 -4.03 -5.42
N SER A 7 22.94 -4.96 -5.89
CA SER A 7 21.53 -5.15 -5.51
C SER A 7 20.56 -4.07 -6.02
N PRO A 8 19.60 -4.40 -6.90
CA PRO A 8 18.47 -3.51 -7.15
C PRO A 8 17.55 -3.57 -5.92
N VAL A 9 17.63 -2.56 -5.05
CA VAL A 9 16.63 -2.28 -4.00
C VAL A 9 16.48 -3.41 -2.99
N THR A 10 17.40 -3.48 -2.03
CA THR A 10 17.32 -4.37 -0.87
C THR A 10 16.18 -3.92 0.06
N GLY A 11 14.93 -4.23 -0.29
CA GLY A 11 13.75 -4.04 0.56
C GLY A 11 13.36 -2.59 0.88
N MET A 12 12.12 -2.39 1.33
CA MET A 12 11.59 -1.08 1.73
C MET A 12 12.18 -0.55 3.05
N GLU A 13 13.34 -1.06 3.50
CA GLU A 13 13.92 -0.79 4.83
C GLU A 13 14.18 0.71 5.09
N TYR A 14 14.29 1.53 4.04
CA TYR A 14 14.50 2.97 4.12
C TYR A 14 13.53 3.79 3.26
N SER A 15 12.45 3.19 2.76
CA SER A 15 11.45 3.87 1.92
C SER A 15 10.12 4.03 2.66
N SER A 16 9.38 5.09 2.34
CA SER A 16 8.00 5.23 2.81
C SER A 16 7.18 3.99 2.47
N PRO A 17 6.30 3.52 3.37
CA PRO A 17 5.50 2.34 3.10
C PRO A 17 4.61 2.56 1.88
N LEU A 18 4.42 1.51 1.08
CA LEU A 18 3.56 1.57 -0.08
C LEU A 18 2.12 1.69 0.42
N GLN A 19 1.44 2.76 0.02
CA GLN A 19 0.14 3.13 0.57
C GLN A 19 -0.87 3.44 -0.54
N TRP A 20 -2.12 3.10 -0.29
CA TRP A 20 -3.26 3.48 -1.12
C TRP A 20 -4.32 4.13 -0.24
N ARG A 21 -4.87 5.27 -0.67
CA ARG A 21 -5.84 6.05 0.12
C ARG A 21 -7.11 6.32 -0.68
N SER A 22 -8.26 6.17 -0.03
CA SER A 22 -9.56 6.52 -0.60
C SER A 22 -10.57 6.84 0.50
N ARG A 23 -11.33 7.93 0.36
CA ARG A 23 -12.49 8.29 1.22
C ARG A 23 -12.26 8.11 2.73
N GLY A 24 -11.14 8.59 3.25
CA GLY A 24 -10.84 8.50 4.69
C GLY A 24 -10.38 7.12 5.16
N LYS A 25 -10.09 6.20 4.24
CA LYS A 25 -9.42 4.92 4.51
C LYS A 25 -8.04 4.92 3.87
N VAL A 26 -7.09 4.24 4.49
CA VAL A 26 -5.76 3.99 3.90
C VAL A 26 -5.37 2.54 4.11
N VAL A 27 -4.82 1.92 3.07
CA VAL A 27 -4.16 0.61 3.12
C VAL A 27 -2.65 0.88 3.11
N ILE A 28 -1.93 0.30 4.06
CA ILE A 28 -0.49 0.44 4.22
C ILE A 28 0.15 -0.95 4.11
N ALA A 29 1.07 -1.12 3.16
CA ALA A 29 1.92 -2.30 3.07
C ALA A 29 3.26 -2.01 3.78
N GLY A 30 3.40 -2.53 4.99
CA GLY A 30 4.62 -2.47 5.78
C GLY A 30 5.51 -3.71 5.60
N SER A 31 6.63 -3.75 6.32
CA SER A 31 7.57 -4.88 6.33
C SER A 31 6.96 -6.14 6.96
N GLU A 32 6.17 -5.98 8.03
CA GLU A 32 5.66 -7.09 8.83
C GLU A 32 4.17 -7.40 8.59
N ALA A 33 3.42 -6.44 8.07
CA ALA A 33 1.99 -6.57 7.85
C ALA A 33 1.45 -5.63 6.78
N ILE A 34 0.32 -6.03 6.19
CA ILE A 34 -0.54 -5.16 5.39
C ILE A 34 -1.75 -4.81 6.26
N SER A 35 -2.05 -3.52 6.40
CA SER A 35 -3.09 -3.04 7.33
C SER A 35 -4.00 -1.99 6.70
N LEU A 36 -5.28 -2.05 7.07
CA LEU A 36 -6.32 -1.09 6.70
C LEU A 36 -6.61 -0.17 7.89
N TRP A 37 -6.65 1.13 7.65
CA TRP A 37 -6.85 2.15 8.68
C TRP A 37 -8.02 3.06 8.34
N ASP A 38 -8.72 3.51 9.37
CA ASP A 38 -9.60 4.66 9.30
C ASP A 38 -8.83 5.93 9.69
N VAL A 39 -8.61 6.83 8.75
CA VAL A 39 -7.92 8.11 9.00
C VAL A 39 -8.87 9.25 9.31
N ASN A 40 -10.18 8.98 9.35
CA ASN A 40 -11.18 9.92 9.86
C ASN A 40 -11.43 9.72 11.36
N SER A 41 -10.98 8.61 11.93
CA SER A 41 -11.08 8.37 13.37
C SER A 41 -10.05 9.22 14.12
N LEU A 42 -10.46 9.73 15.29
CA LEU A 42 -9.53 10.35 16.25
C LEU A 42 -8.61 9.32 16.92
N THR A 43 -8.94 8.03 16.81
CA THR A 43 -8.14 6.93 17.36
C THR A 43 -7.31 6.27 16.25
N PRO A 44 -5.98 6.37 16.30
CA PRO A 44 -5.11 5.75 15.32
C PRO A 44 -4.97 4.25 15.61
N GLN A 45 -5.83 3.43 15.01
CA GLN A 45 -5.74 1.97 15.09
C GLN A 45 -6.10 1.31 13.75
N PRO A 46 -5.46 0.18 13.39
CA PRO A 46 -5.83 -0.56 12.20
C PRO A 46 -7.19 -1.22 12.39
N LEU A 47 -8.09 -1.07 11.41
CA LEU A 47 -9.35 -1.78 11.34
C LEU A 47 -9.13 -3.28 11.05
N LEU A 48 -8.12 -3.58 10.23
CA LEU A 48 -7.71 -4.93 9.87
C LEU A 48 -6.20 -4.97 9.66
N SER A 49 -5.56 -6.07 10.04
CA SER A 49 -4.15 -6.31 9.80
C SER A 49 -3.91 -7.77 9.41
N VAL A 50 -3.09 -7.99 8.39
CA VAL A 50 -2.66 -9.31 7.93
C VAL A 50 -1.15 -9.37 8.00
N THR A 51 -0.61 -10.33 8.77
CA THR A 51 0.84 -10.54 8.90
C THR A 51 1.44 -11.07 7.61
N CYS A 52 2.63 -10.57 7.25
CA CYS A 52 3.40 -11.05 6.12
C CYS A 52 4.23 -12.30 6.47
N ALA A 53 4.37 -12.67 7.76
CA ALA A 53 5.09 -13.86 8.23
C ALA A 53 6.49 -14.04 7.58
N GLY A 54 7.26 -12.94 7.48
CA GLY A 54 8.59 -12.94 6.86
C GLY A 54 8.62 -12.88 5.34
N LYS A 55 7.45 -12.88 4.67
CA LYS A 55 7.37 -12.69 3.21
C LYS A 55 7.53 -11.21 2.86
N LYS A 56 8.29 -10.92 1.80
CA LYS A 56 8.43 -9.57 1.26
C LYS A 56 7.21 -9.19 0.43
N VAL A 57 6.70 -7.98 0.64
CA VAL A 57 5.66 -7.39 -0.20
C VAL A 57 6.32 -6.75 -1.42
N HIS A 58 6.04 -7.28 -2.61
CA HIS A 58 6.57 -6.76 -3.87
C HIS A 58 5.58 -5.90 -4.64
N SER A 59 4.28 -6.08 -4.40
CA SER A 59 3.21 -5.35 -5.05
C SER A 59 1.97 -5.29 -4.16
N LEU A 60 1.15 -4.26 -4.34
CA LEU A 60 -0.15 -4.11 -3.70
C LEU A 60 -1.18 -3.79 -4.78
N HIS A 61 -2.21 -4.63 -4.88
CA HIS A 61 -3.36 -4.37 -5.73
C HIS A 61 -4.57 -4.11 -4.83
N VAL A 62 -5.26 -2.99 -5.06
CA VAL A 62 -6.49 -2.64 -4.36
C VAL A 62 -7.61 -2.61 -5.37
N ASN A 63 -8.54 -3.56 -5.25
CA ASN A 63 -9.80 -3.50 -5.97
C ASN A 63 -10.77 -2.60 -5.20
N ASN A 64 -11.12 -1.46 -5.78
CA ASN A 64 -12.08 -0.52 -5.23
C ASN A 64 -13.28 -0.38 -6.18
N THR A 65 -14.27 -1.24 -6.02
CA THR A 65 -15.48 -1.26 -6.85
C THR A 65 -16.28 0.05 -6.79
N ASP A 66 -16.19 0.80 -5.69
CA ASP A 66 -16.86 2.10 -5.55
C ASP A 66 -16.23 3.19 -6.43
N ALA A 67 -14.94 3.06 -6.77
CA ALA A 67 -14.27 3.96 -7.70
C ALA A 67 -14.60 3.62 -9.15
N GLU A 68 -14.77 2.33 -9.47
CA GLU A 68 -15.08 1.87 -10.83
C GLU A 68 -16.50 2.24 -11.28
N LEU A 69 -17.46 2.34 -10.34
CA LEU A 69 -18.84 2.74 -10.64
C LEU A 69 -19.02 4.27 -10.78
N GLY A 70 -18.13 5.08 -10.20
CA GLY A 70 -18.17 6.54 -10.26
C GLY A 70 -17.30 7.15 -11.37
N GLY A 71 -16.39 6.37 -11.95
CA GLY A 71 -15.47 6.78 -13.01
C GLY A 71 -16.13 6.71 -14.38
N GLY A 72 -17.12 7.57 -14.63
CA GLY A 72 -17.73 7.70 -15.95
C GLY A 72 -16.65 7.78 -17.03
N VAL A 73 -16.71 6.84 -17.99
CA VAL A 73 -15.89 6.86 -19.20
C VAL A 73 -16.11 8.21 -19.88
N ARG A 74 -15.14 9.12 -19.81
CA ARG A 74 -15.12 10.28 -20.71
C ARG A 74 -14.84 9.76 -22.12
N ARG A 75 -15.90 9.46 -22.86
CA ARG A 75 -15.82 9.23 -24.30
C ARG A 75 -15.31 10.51 -24.96
N ARG A 76 -14.32 10.35 -25.83
CA ARG A 76 -13.75 11.40 -26.67
C ARG A 76 -14.57 11.54 -27.95
#